data_AF-A0A3C0EBW7-F1
#
_entry.id   AF-A0A3C0EBW7-F1
#
_cell.length_a   1.000
_cell.length_b   1.000
_cell.length_c   1.000
_cell.angle_alpha   90.00
_cell.angle_beta   90.00
_cell.angle_gamma   90.00
#
_symmetry.space_group_name_H-M   'P 1'
#
loop_
_entity.id
_entity.type
_entity.pdbx_description
1 polymer ?
#
loop_
_entity_poly.entity_id
_entity_poly.type
_entity_poly.pdbx_seq_one_letter_code
_entity_poly.pdbx_strand_id
1 'polypeptide(L)'
;MATGIRTYRPLITGTTHMVSTGHYLATAAGYRILEQGGNATDAGVAAGIVINVVLPQYTSFGGVAPIIIHDAQKQDTVEISGLGRWPAAASIDYFNQNCGGEIPVGVLRTVTPAAADGWLTALKLYGTMTFEQVVTPGLELAEGGFPIPDTLHRALIGAGGGLEHYDGDNQKWQSTRDVFFPGGKVLETGALLVQKELAGTFRRLIQVERDNLSGGRDKALRAARDFFYHGEIAEEMVRFVQDQGGLLTMEDLAAFHVGVDKPAAGSYKGIDVYTCGPWCQGPVSIEALQILEGCDLQAMGHNSVDYIHTVLEA
;
A
#
# COMPACT_ATOMS: atom_id res chain seq x y z
N MET A 1 32.24 18.40 2.13
CA MET A 1 31.39 19.61 2.23
C MET A 1 30.03 19.26 1.68
N ALA A 2 28.94 19.58 2.38
CA ALA A 2 27.60 19.37 1.85
C ALA A 2 27.51 20.04 0.48
N THR A 3 27.27 19.25 -0.56
CA THR A 3 26.90 19.76 -1.88
C THR A 3 25.75 20.75 -1.64
N GLY A 4 25.90 22.00 -2.07
CA GLY A 4 24.97 23.11 -1.80
C GLY A 4 23.62 22.98 -2.50
N ILE A 5 22.98 21.81 -2.40
CA ILE A 5 21.65 21.55 -2.90
C ILE A 5 20.69 22.30 -1.97
N ARG A 6 20.08 23.35 -2.51
CA ARG A 6 18.98 24.05 -1.83
C ARG A 6 17.80 23.09 -1.74
N THR A 7 17.51 22.60 -0.55
CA THR A 7 16.36 21.72 -0.30
C THR A 7 15.11 22.55 0.03
N TYR A 8 13.93 22.04 -0.36
CA TYR A 8 12.65 22.66 0.02
C TYR A 8 12.25 22.40 1.47
N ARG A 9 12.95 21.50 2.16
CA ARG A 9 12.75 21.12 3.57
C ARG A 9 14.10 20.96 4.26
N PRO A 10 14.22 21.26 5.55
CA PRO A 10 15.43 20.94 6.29
C PRO A 10 15.66 19.43 6.33
N LEU A 11 16.93 19.01 6.38
CA LEU A 11 17.29 17.66 6.78
C LEU A 11 16.86 17.49 8.25
N ILE A 12 15.79 16.72 8.47
CA ILE A 12 15.33 16.43 9.83
C ILE A 12 16.34 15.48 10.47
N THR A 13 16.76 15.78 11.69
CA THR A 13 17.69 14.97 12.48
C THR A 13 17.08 14.68 13.85
N GLY A 14 17.30 13.48 14.38
CA GLY A 14 16.82 13.08 15.70
C GLY A 14 17.67 11.96 16.29
N THR A 15 17.48 11.68 17.57
CA THR A 15 18.25 10.66 18.32
C THR A 15 17.43 9.45 18.73
N THR A 16 16.14 9.42 18.39
CA THR A 16 15.21 8.35 18.78
C THR A 16 14.66 7.65 17.55
N HIS A 17 13.73 8.28 16.84
CA HIS A 17 13.05 7.68 15.70
C HIS A 17 12.74 8.71 14.62
N MET A 18 12.48 8.24 13.40
CA MET A 18 12.12 9.07 12.26
C MET A 18 11.11 8.35 11.37
N VAL A 19 10.18 9.10 10.79
CA VAL A 19 9.17 8.58 9.86
C VAL A 19 9.11 9.51 8.64
N SER A 20 9.11 8.92 7.45
CA SER A 20 8.92 9.63 6.18
C SER A 20 7.88 8.89 5.35
N THR A 21 6.91 9.61 4.80
CA THR A 21 5.82 9.04 4.00
C THR A 21 5.38 10.05 2.93
N GLY A 22 4.53 9.61 1.99
CA GLY A 22 3.91 10.48 1.00
C GLY A 22 2.83 11.43 1.54
N HIS A 23 2.41 11.31 2.80
CA HIS A 23 1.35 12.14 3.39
C HIS A 23 1.61 12.47 4.85
N TYR A 24 1.54 13.75 5.24
CA TYR A 24 1.91 14.19 6.59
C TYR A 24 1.11 13.51 7.71
N LEU A 25 -0.18 13.21 7.49
CA LEU A 25 -1.01 12.46 8.47
C LEU A 25 -0.50 11.03 8.69
N ALA A 26 0.01 10.36 7.66
CA ALA A 26 0.62 9.03 7.79
C ALA A 26 1.96 9.11 8.53
N THR A 27 2.76 10.13 8.26
CA THR A 27 3.98 10.41 9.03
C THR A 27 3.66 10.64 10.51
N ALA A 28 2.63 11.44 10.82
CA ALA A 28 2.21 11.70 12.19
C ALA A 28 1.69 10.44 12.89
N ALA A 29 0.97 9.57 12.17
CA ALA A 29 0.49 8.30 12.70
C ALA A 29 1.64 7.34 13.04
N GLY A 30 2.58 7.13 12.11
CA GLY A 30 3.77 6.31 12.38
C GLY A 30 4.59 6.87 13.55
N TYR A 31 4.77 8.19 13.61
CA TYR A 31 5.47 8.84 14.72
C TYR A 31 4.73 8.63 16.06
N ARG A 32 3.40 8.77 16.08
CA ARG A 32 2.56 8.49 17.27
C ARG A 32 2.77 7.07 17.77
N ILE A 33 2.89 6.07 16.88
CA ILE A 33 3.14 4.68 17.27
C ILE A 33 4.52 4.50 17.91
N LEU A 34 5.55 5.15 17.36
CA LEU A 34 6.89 5.13 17.96
C LEU A 34 6.89 5.79 19.35
N GLU A 35 6.19 6.91 19.53
CA GLU A 35 6.04 7.58 20.82
C GLU A 35 5.26 6.74 21.85
N GLN A 36 4.43 5.82 21.38
CA GLN A 36 3.72 4.84 22.22
C GLN A 36 4.56 3.60 22.53
N GLY A 37 5.82 3.54 22.07
CA GLY A 37 6.75 2.44 22.32
C GLY A 37 6.68 1.30 21.29
N GLY A 38 5.96 1.47 20.19
CA GLY A 38 6.02 0.55 19.06
C GLY A 38 7.37 0.59 18.35
N ASN A 39 7.70 -0.47 17.60
CA ASN A 39 8.92 -0.52 16.82
C ASN A 39 8.72 0.04 15.39
N ALA A 40 9.77 -0.01 14.57
CA ALA A 40 9.71 0.46 13.17
C ALA A 40 8.66 -0.28 12.32
N THR A 41 8.42 -1.57 12.57
CA THR A 41 7.37 -2.35 11.90
C THR A 41 5.99 -1.87 12.31
N ASP A 42 5.72 -1.71 13.61
CA ASP A 42 4.43 -1.21 14.12
C ASP A 42 4.10 0.16 13.51
N ALA A 43 5.11 1.05 13.50
CA ALA A 43 5.00 2.39 12.95
C ALA A 43 4.80 2.40 11.42
N GLY A 44 5.52 1.52 10.71
CA GLY A 44 5.39 1.35 9.27
C GLY A 44 4.02 0.82 8.87
N VAL A 45 3.50 -0.18 9.60
CA VAL A 45 2.14 -0.72 9.40
C VAL A 45 1.09 0.37 9.63
N ALA A 46 1.17 1.12 10.73
CA ALA A 46 0.22 2.20 11.01
C ALA A 46 0.27 3.30 9.94
N ALA A 47 1.48 3.74 9.55
CA ALA A 47 1.66 4.72 8.49
C ALA A 47 1.11 4.23 7.14
N GLY A 48 1.39 2.98 6.76
CA GLY A 48 0.89 2.35 5.53
C GLY A 48 -0.63 2.23 5.50
N ILE A 49 -1.25 1.82 6.60
CA ILE A 49 -2.72 1.78 6.71
C ILE A 49 -3.31 3.19 6.63
N VAL A 50 -2.68 4.21 7.23
CA VAL A 50 -3.16 5.59 7.10
C VAL A 50 -3.02 6.10 5.66
N ILE A 51 -1.95 5.73 4.93
CA ILE A 51 -1.83 6.03 3.49
C ILE A 51 -3.02 5.45 2.72
N ASN A 52 -3.46 4.23 3.03
CA ASN A 52 -4.65 3.61 2.44
C ASN A 52 -5.97 4.36 2.74
N VAL A 53 -6.00 5.24 3.75
CA VAL A 53 -7.13 6.10 4.06
C VAL A 53 -7.00 7.46 3.36
N VAL A 54 -5.82 8.08 3.40
CA VAL A 54 -5.63 9.48 3.01
C VAL A 54 -5.21 9.69 1.55
N LEU A 55 -4.76 8.62 0.87
CA LEU A 55 -4.43 8.60 -0.56
C LEU A 55 -5.18 7.49 -1.32
N PRO A 56 -6.53 7.43 -1.24
CA PRO A 56 -7.33 6.35 -1.83
C PRO A 56 -7.25 6.25 -3.36
N GLN A 57 -6.77 7.31 -4.02
CA GLN A 57 -6.49 7.29 -5.47
C GLN A 57 -5.23 6.50 -5.85
N TYR A 58 -4.40 6.13 -4.87
CA TYR A 58 -3.14 5.40 -5.10
C TYR A 58 -3.10 4.06 -4.38
N THR A 59 -3.68 3.95 -3.19
CA THR A 59 -3.58 2.73 -2.37
C THR A 59 -4.89 2.43 -1.62
N SER A 60 -5.04 1.19 -1.14
CA SER A 60 -6.19 0.77 -0.34
C SER A 60 -5.85 -0.40 0.59
N PHE A 61 -6.64 -0.60 1.65
CA PHE A 61 -6.44 -1.72 2.60
C PHE A 61 -6.68 -3.09 1.96
N GLY A 62 -7.56 -3.14 0.95
CA GLY A 62 -7.75 -4.31 0.08
C GLY A 62 -6.85 -4.31 -1.17
N GLY A 63 -5.76 -3.54 -1.17
CA GLY A 63 -4.86 -3.37 -2.32
C GLY A 63 -3.59 -4.21 -2.23
N VAL A 64 -2.46 -3.59 -2.54
CA VAL A 64 -1.11 -4.19 -2.57
C VAL A 64 -0.19 -3.39 -1.63
N ALA A 65 0.66 -4.07 -0.87
CA ALA A 65 1.65 -3.47 0.04
C ALA A 65 2.96 -4.28 0.07
N PRO A 66 3.90 -4.05 -0.86
CA PRO A 66 5.26 -4.58 -0.77
C PRO A 66 5.96 -4.00 0.47
N ILE A 67 6.60 -4.85 1.27
CA ILE A 67 7.24 -4.41 2.53
C ILE A 67 8.65 -5.00 2.58
N ILE A 68 9.64 -4.18 2.95
CA ILE A 68 10.98 -4.63 3.32
C ILE A 68 11.19 -4.26 4.77
N ILE A 69 11.67 -5.21 5.57
CA ILE A 69 12.00 -5.01 6.99
C ILE A 69 13.45 -5.39 7.18
N HIS A 70 14.23 -4.46 7.74
CA HIS A 70 15.59 -4.73 8.21
C HIS A 70 15.61 -4.72 9.73
N ASP A 71 15.98 -5.84 10.33
CA ASP A 71 16.20 -5.98 11.76
C ASP A 71 17.70 -5.77 12.05
N ALA A 72 18.05 -4.59 12.57
CA ALA A 72 19.44 -4.24 12.84
C ALA A 72 20.07 -5.10 13.97
N GLN A 73 19.28 -5.63 14.90
CA GLN A 73 19.81 -6.57 15.90
C GLN A 73 20.04 -7.94 15.27
N LYS A 74 19.11 -8.35 14.42
CA LYS A 74 19.15 -9.50 13.48
C LYS A 74 20.38 -9.50 12.56
N GLN A 75 20.74 -8.31 12.07
CA GLN A 75 21.46 -8.13 10.81
C GLN A 75 20.78 -8.93 9.68
N ASP A 76 19.46 -8.91 9.66
CA ASP A 76 18.63 -9.69 8.75
C ASP A 76 17.65 -8.77 8.03
N THR A 77 17.47 -9.00 6.73
CA THR A 77 16.55 -8.25 5.88
C THR A 77 15.62 -9.22 5.20
N VAL A 78 14.32 -8.95 5.30
CA VAL A 78 13.27 -9.74 4.65
C VAL A 78 12.41 -8.86 3.76
N GLU A 79 11.82 -9.48 2.75
CA GLU A 79 10.66 -8.93 2.04
C GLU A 79 9.38 -9.66 2.42
N ILE A 80 8.26 -8.94 2.39
CA ILE A 80 6.92 -9.51 2.44
C ILE A 80 6.24 -9.19 1.11
N SER A 81 5.84 -10.23 0.37
CA SER A 81 5.24 -10.09 -0.95
C SER A 81 3.76 -9.73 -0.83
N GLY A 82 3.46 -8.51 -0.38
CA GLY A 82 2.10 -7.98 -0.33
C GLY A 82 1.51 -7.66 -1.71
N LEU A 83 1.71 -8.56 -2.68
CA LEU A 83 1.18 -8.52 -4.04
C LEU A 83 0.16 -9.64 -4.24
N GLY A 84 -0.99 -9.26 -4.78
CA GLY A 84 -2.07 -10.19 -5.09
C GLY A 84 -1.73 -11.12 -6.24
N ARG A 85 -2.34 -12.30 -6.25
CA ARG A 85 -2.32 -13.21 -7.39
C ARG A 85 -3.57 -12.98 -8.24
N TRP A 86 -3.51 -13.33 -9.51
CA TRP A 86 -4.71 -13.39 -10.34
C TRP A 86 -5.68 -14.45 -9.79
N PRO A 87 -7.00 -14.22 -9.82
CA PRO A 87 -8.00 -15.27 -9.57
C PRO A 87 -7.72 -16.53 -10.39
N ALA A 88 -8.00 -17.71 -9.87
CA ALA A 88 -7.70 -18.97 -10.55
C ALA A 88 -8.39 -19.10 -11.93
N ALA A 89 -9.55 -18.46 -12.09
CA ALA A 89 -10.28 -18.43 -13.36
C ALA A 89 -9.68 -17.46 -14.39
N ALA A 90 -8.79 -16.55 -13.97
CA ALA A 90 -8.15 -15.61 -14.88
C ALA A 90 -7.07 -16.33 -15.70
N SER A 91 -7.24 -16.35 -17.01
CA SER A 91 -6.30 -16.96 -17.96
C SER A 91 -6.18 -16.12 -19.22
N ILE A 92 -5.07 -16.28 -19.94
CA ILE A 92 -4.86 -15.65 -21.25
C ILE A 92 -6.03 -16.01 -22.19
N ASP A 93 -6.48 -17.25 -22.18
CA ASP A 93 -7.61 -17.72 -22.98
C ASP A 93 -8.91 -17.01 -22.60
N TYR A 94 -9.17 -16.81 -21.30
CA TYR A 94 -10.34 -16.05 -20.85
C TYR A 94 -10.34 -14.63 -21.43
N PHE A 95 -9.23 -13.90 -21.33
CA PHE A 95 -9.14 -12.53 -21.84
C PHE A 95 -9.18 -12.47 -23.37
N ASN A 96 -8.58 -13.43 -24.07
CA ASN A 96 -8.69 -13.54 -25.52
C ASN A 96 -10.14 -13.76 -25.98
N GLN A 97 -10.86 -14.66 -25.31
CA GLN A 97 -12.22 -15.05 -25.70
C GLN A 97 -13.28 -14.02 -25.29
N ASN A 98 -13.11 -13.37 -24.13
CA ASN A 98 -14.15 -12.53 -23.52
C ASN A 98 -13.82 -11.03 -23.53
N CYS A 99 -12.56 -10.66 -23.75
CA CYS A 99 -12.08 -9.27 -23.64
C CYS A 99 -11.26 -8.80 -24.86
N GLY A 100 -11.30 -9.54 -25.97
CA GLY A 100 -10.58 -9.16 -27.20
C GLY A 100 -9.05 -9.19 -27.07
N GLY A 101 -8.53 -9.94 -26.10
CA GLY A 101 -7.09 -10.03 -25.83
C GLY A 101 -6.53 -8.93 -24.93
N GLU A 102 -7.40 -8.07 -24.39
CA GLU A 102 -7.02 -6.96 -23.50
C GLU A 102 -7.41 -7.25 -22.04
N ILE A 103 -6.76 -6.53 -21.11
CA ILE A 103 -7.15 -6.50 -19.69
C ILE A 103 -8.01 -5.24 -19.47
N PRO A 104 -9.35 -5.37 -19.42
CA PRO A 104 -10.24 -4.21 -19.38
C PRO A 104 -10.18 -3.49 -18.03
N VAL A 105 -10.49 -2.19 -18.06
CA VAL A 105 -10.77 -1.40 -16.85
C VAL A 105 -12.00 -1.98 -16.15
N GLY A 106 -11.96 -2.08 -14.81
CA GLY A 106 -13.08 -2.59 -14.00
C GLY A 106 -12.64 -3.70 -13.05
N VAL A 107 -13.57 -4.56 -12.63
CA VAL A 107 -13.28 -5.65 -11.68
C VAL A 107 -12.47 -6.80 -12.27
N LEU A 108 -12.40 -6.93 -13.60
CA LEU A 108 -11.67 -8.00 -14.28
C LEU A 108 -10.15 -7.87 -14.16
N ARG A 109 -9.64 -6.67 -13.87
CA ARG A 109 -8.20 -6.41 -13.62
C ARG A 109 -7.83 -6.42 -12.14
N THR A 110 -8.66 -7.04 -11.30
CA THR A 110 -8.46 -7.14 -9.86
C THR A 110 -7.70 -8.42 -9.52
N VAL A 111 -6.54 -8.26 -8.88
CA VAL A 111 -5.83 -9.35 -8.20
C VAL A 111 -6.42 -9.57 -6.80
N THR A 112 -6.17 -10.73 -6.20
CA THR A 112 -6.55 -11.01 -4.82
C THR A 112 -5.97 -9.94 -3.87
N PRO A 113 -6.79 -9.27 -3.04
CA PRO A 113 -6.32 -8.29 -2.06
C PRO A 113 -5.18 -8.80 -1.19
N ALA A 114 -4.05 -8.10 -1.18
CA ALA A 114 -2.83 -8.56 -0.51
C ALA A 114 -2.35 -7.67 0.64
N ALA A 115 -2.71 -6.38 0.64
CA ALA A 115 -2.23 -5.43 1.62
C ALA A 115 -2.63 -5.80 3.06
N ALA A 116 -3.88 -6.22 3.29
CA ALA A 116 -4.35 -6.64 4.61
C ALA A 116 -3.50 -7.78 5.20
N ASP A 117 -3.23 -8.84 4.41
CA ASP A 117 -2.36 -9.93 4.85
C ASP A 117 -0.90 -9.49 5.01
N GLY A 118 -0.41 -8.62 4.13
CA GLY A 118 0.93 -8.03 4.24
C GLY A 118 1.13 -7.28 5.57
N TRP A 119 0.19 -6.41 5.91
CA TRP A 119 0.22 -5.64 7.17
C TRP A 119 0.11 -6.54 8.40
N LEU A 120 -0.83 -7.48 8.41
CA LEU A 120 -1.04 -8.40 9.54
C LEU A 120 0.14 -9.38 9.70
N THR A 121 0.74 -9.83 8.59
CA THR A 121 1.94 -10.67 8.61
C THR A 121 3.16 -9.90 9.14
N ALA A 122 3.38 -8.67 8.68
CA ALA A 122 4.43 -7.80 9.18
C ALA A 122 4.27 -7.58 10.70
N LEU A 123 3.07 -7.20 11.14
CA LEU A 123 2.77 -6.94 12.54
C LEU A 123 2.94 -8.18 13.43
N LYS A 124 2.47 -9.34 12.95
CA LYS A 124 2.59 -10.60 13.69
C LYS A 124 4.04 -11.04 13.87
N LEU A 125 4.83 -11.01 12.80
CA LEU A 125 6.19 -11.57 12.78
C LEU A 125 7.25 -10.59 13.31
N TYR A 126 7.08 -9.30 13.02
CA TYR A 126 8.10 -8.28 13.26
C TYR A 126 7.59 -7.08 14.08
N GLY A 127 6.30 -7.07 14.45
CA GLY A 127 5.70 -6.03 15.29
C GLY A 127 5.63 -6.42 16.77
N THR A 128 5.31 -5.42 17.58
CA THR A 128 5.13 -5.53 19.03
C THR A 128 3.69 -5.24 19.47
N MET A 129 2.94 -4.47 18.69
CA MET A 129 1.61 -3.96 19.04
C MET A 129 0.46 -4.81 18.49
N THR A 130 -0.75 -4.57 18.99
CA THR A 130 -1.99 -5.14 18.45
C THR A 130 -2.41 -4.43 17.16
N PHE A 131 -3.25 -5.08 16.34
CA PHE A 131 -3.86 -4.47 15.16
C PHE A 131 -4.65 -3.23 15.54
N GLU A 132 -5.43 -3.28 16.62
CA GLU A 132 -6.18 -2.13 17.14
C GLU A 132 -5.29 -0.91 17.36
N GLN A 133 -4.15 -1.10 18.02
CA GLN A 133 -3.23 0.01 18.29
C GLN A 133 -2.73 0.65 16.99
N VAL A 134 -2.31 -0.15 16.01
CA VAL A 134 -1.72 0.37 14.76
C VAL A 134 -2.78 0.89 13.76
N VAL A 135 -4.00 0.35 13.77
CA VAL A 135 -5.08 0.80 12.87
C VAL A 135 -5.81 2.03 13.40
N THR A 136 -5.79 2.28 14.71
CA THR A 136 -6.54 3.38 15.34
C THR A 136 -6.32 4.74 14.68
N PRO A 137 -5.10 5.19 14.34
CA PRO A 137 -4.93 6.46 13.64
C PRO A 137 -5.67 6.50 12.28
N GLY A 138 -5.68 5.39 11.54
CA GLY A 138 -6.43 5.27 10.29
C GLY A 138 -7.94 5.23 10.50
N LEU A 139 -8.41 4.55 11.56
CA LEU A 139 -9.81 4.53 11.96
C LEU A 139 -10.31 5.93 12.33
N GLU A 140 -9.59 6.66 13.17
CA GLU A 140 -9.93 8.03 13.58
C GLU A 140 -10.07 8.96 12.36
N LEU A 141 -9.17 8.84 11.37
CA LEU A 141 -9.22 9.63 10.13
C LEU A 141 -10.34 9.19 9.18
N ALA A 142 -10.62 7.88 9.09
CA ALA A 142 -11.73 7.38 8.27
C ALA A 142 -13.09 7.79 8.85
N GLU A 143 -13.23 7.80 10.18
CA GLU A 143 -14.47 8.14 10.90
C GLU A 143 -14.68 9.66 11.04
N GLY A 144 -13.67 10.39 11.51
CA GLY A 144 -13.75 11.83 11.71
C GLY A 144 -13.53 12.65 10.43
N GLY A 145 -12.99 12.00 9.41
CA GLY A 145 -12.59 12.59 8.14
C GLY A 145 -11.24 13.28 8.19
N PHE A 146 -10.74 13.60 7.01
CA PHE A 146 -9.48 14.34 6.83
C PHE A 146 -9.60 15.35 5.69
N PRO A 147 -8.86 16.48 5.74
CA PRO A 147 -8.83 17.44 4.65
C PRO A 147 -8.15 16.82 3.44
N ILE A 148 -8.86 16.71 2.32
CA ILE A 148 -8.30 16.06 1.13
C ILE A 148 -7.14 16.87 0.54
N PRO A 149 -6.07 16.19 0.09
CA PRO A 149 -4.99 16.86 -0.62
C PRO A 149 -5.42 17.22 -2.04
N ASP A 150 -4.74 18.21 -2.62
CA ASP A 150 -4.93 18.66 -3.99
C ASP A 150 -4.69 17.53 -5.03
N THR A 151 -3.84 16.55 -4.72
CA THR A 151 -3.67 15.34 -5.55
C THR A 151 -4.94 14.49 -5.62
N LEU A 152 -5.65 14.33 -4.50
CA LEU A 152 -6.92 13.60 -4.46
C LEU A 152 -8.03 14.41 -5.16
N HIS A 153 -8.10 15.72 -4.91
CA HIS A 153 -9.04 16.61 -5.62
C HIS A 153 -8.89 16.50 -7.14
N ARG A 154 -7.65 16.59 -7.67
CA ARG A 154 -7.40 16.38 -9.11
C ARG A 154 -7.80 15.00 -9.61
N ALA A 155 -7.56 13.95 -8.83
CA ALA A 155 -7.98 12.60 -9.20
C ALA A 155 -9.51 12.49 -9.27
N LEU A 156 -10.22 13.13 -8.32
CA LEU A 156 -11.68 13.21 -8.32
C LEU A 156 -12.23 14.08 -9.44
N ILE A 157 -11.53 15.16 -9.85
CA ILE A 157 -11.87 15.90 -11.08
C ILE A 157 -11.64 15.03 -12.31
N GLY A 158 -10.54 14.30 -12.41
CA GLY A 158 -10.32 13.38 -13.54
C GLY A 158 -11.43 12.34 -13.64
N ALA A 159 -11.83 11.77 -12.51
CA ALA A 159 -12.97 10.86 -12.42
C ALA A 159 -14.33 11.56 -12.63
N GLY A 160 -14.44 12.84 -12.25
CA GLY A 160 -15.65 13.65 -12.18
C GLY A 160 -15.96 14.45 -13.46
N GLY A 161 -14.95 14.95 -14.17
CA GLY A 161 -15.07 15.57 -15.51
C GLY A 161 -15.38 14.53 -16.58
N GLY A 162 -15.23 13.25 -16.25
CA GLY A 162 -15.83 12.15 -16.98
C GLY A 162 -17.35 12.01 -16.80
N LEU A 163 -17.97 12.66 -15.81
CA LEU A 163 -19.40 12.51 -15.51
C LEU A 163 -20.33 13.04 -16.60
N GLU A 164 -19.82 13.82 -17.56
CA GLU A 164 -20.58 14.17 -18.77
C GLU A 164 -20.14 13.35 -20.00
N HIS A 165 -18.92 12.78 -20.07
CA HIS A 165 -18.31 12.31 -21.34
C HIS A 165 -17.30 11.12 -21.26
N TYR A 166 -17.37 10.21 -20.27
CA TYR A 166 -16.41 9.07 -20.20
C TYR A 166 -17.10 7.69 -20.23
N ASP A 167 -16.80 6.85 -21.22
CA ASP A 167 -17.24 5.44 -21.28
C ASP A 167 -16.37 4.51 -20.39
N GLY A 168 -16.15 4.86 -19.12
CA GLY A 168 -15.24 4.12 -18.21
C GLY A 168 -15.85 3.78 -16.85
N ASP A 169 -15.80 2.49 -16.48
CA ASP A 169 -16.54 1.83 -15.38
C ASP A 169 -16.47 2.41 -13.96
N ASN A 170 -15.59 3.36 -13.64
CA ASN A 170 -15.65 4.10 -12.36
C ASN A 170 -16.97 4.90 -12.21
N GLN A 171 -17.76 5.00 -13.29
CA GLN A 171 -19.07 5.63 -13.32
C GLN A 171 -20.23 4.74 -12.88
N LYS A 172 -20.02 3.42 -12.73
CA LYS A 172 -21.10 2.46 -12.49
C LYS A 172 -21.43 2.23 -11.01
N TRP A 173 -20.51 2.51 -10.10
CA TRP A 173 -20.66 2.07 -8.70
C TRP A 173 -21.20 3.16 -7.79
N GLN A 174 -22.48 3.03 -7.44
CA GLN A 174 -23.13 3.90 -6.46
C GLN A 174 -22.35 3.96 -5.14
N SER A 175 -21.79 2.83 -4.70
CA SER A 175 -20.93 2.74 -3.51
C SER A 175 -19.71 3.67 -3.55
N THR A 176 -19.11 3.88 -4.73
CA THR A 176 -17.99 4.82 -4.89
C THR A 176 -18.48 6.27 -4.87
N ARG A 177 -19.64 6.54 -5.50
CA ARG A 177 -20.24 7.89 -5.52
C ARG A 177 -20.63 8.37 -4.13
N ASP A 178 -21.24 7.50 -3.34
CA ASP A 178 -21.72 7.83 -2.00
C ASP A 178 -20.59 8.30 -1.07
N VAL A 179 -19.39 7.74 -1.25
CA VAL A 179 -18.20 8.09 -0.46
C VAL A 179 -17.47 9.32 -1.02
N PHE A 180 -17.14 9.31 -2.32
CA PHE A 180 -16.20 10.29 -2.90
C PHE A 180 -16.87 11.50 -3.57
N PHE A 181 -18.18 11.45 -3.79
CA PHE A 181 -18.98 12.53 -4.38
C PHE A 181 -20.20 12.85 -3.53
N PRO A 182 -20.03 13.24 -2.25
CA PRO A 182 -21.15 13.52 -1.36
C PRO A 182 -22.03 14.63 -1.94
N GLY A 183 -23.33 14.36 -2.09
CA GLY A 183 -24.27 15.27 -2.75
C GLY A 183 -24.03 15.45 -4.26
N GLY A 184 -23.35 14.49 -4.90
CA GLY A 184 -23.04 14.49 -6.34
C GLY A 184 -21.94 15.47 -6.75
N LYS A 185 -21.17 16.00 -5.80
CA LYS A 185 -20.14 17.02 -6.05
C LYS A 185 -18.74 16.50 -5.77
N VAL A 186 -17.79 16.94 -6.58
CA VAL A 186 -16.37 16.76 -6.30
C VAL A 186 -16.01 17.56 -5.05
N LEU A 187 -15.29 16.93 -4.13
CA LEU A 187 -14.73 17.60 -2.95
C LEU A 187 -13.60 18.53 -3.37
N GLU A 188 -13.59 19.75 -2.83
CA GLU A 188 -12.50 20.72 -3.01
C GLU A 188 -11.28 20.39 -2.14
N THR A 189 -10.10 20.84 -2.54
CA THR A 189 -8.88 20.74 -1.71
C THR A 189 -9.14 21.31 -0.30
N GLY A 190 -8.82 20.52 0.73
CA GLY A 190 -9.05 20.87 2.13
C GLY A 190 -10.46 20.55 2.66
N ALA A 191 -11.42 20.17 1.80
CA ALA A 191 -12.70 19.65 2.26
C ALA A 191 -12.52 18.31 2.99
N LEU A 192 -13.37 18.04 3.97
CA LEU A 192 -13.31 16.80 4.74
C LEU A 192 -13.91 15.64 3.94
N LEU A 193 -13.11 14.60 3.69
CA LEU A 193 -13.59 13.30 3.22
C LEU A 193 -13.75 12.36 4.41
N VAL A 194 -14.96 11.80 4.56
CA VAL A 194 -15.29 10.79 5.59
C VAL A 194 -15.54 9.46 4.90
N GLN A 195 -14.96 8.37 5.40
CA GLN A 195 -15.07 7.01 4.87
C GLN A 195 -15.68 6.09 5.93
N LYS A 196 -16.98 6.24 6.22
CA LYS A 196 -17.65 5.60 7.37
C LYS A 196 -17.64 4.07 7.28
N GLU A 197 -17.70 3.54 6.07
CA GLU A 197 -17.79 2.14 5.71
C GLU A 197 -16.41 1.48 5.88
N LEU A 198 -15.33 2.20 5.52
CA LEU A 198 -13.96 1.78 5.81
C LEU A 198 -13.71 1.80 7.34
N ALA A 199 -14.16 2.83 8.04
CA ALA A 199 -14.12 2.85 9.51
C ALA A 199 -14.90 1.67 10.12
N GLY A 200 -16.07 1.33 9.56
CA GLY A 200 -16.83 0.14 9.93
C GLY A 200 -16.04 -1.16 9.74
N THR A 201 -15.33 -1.28 8.62
CA THR A 201 -14.44 -2.43 8.34
C THR A 201 -13.35 -2.55 9.39
N PHE A 202 -12.67 -1.46 9.75
CA PHE A 202 -11.66 -1.48 10.81
C PHE A 202 -12.25 -1.84 12.17
N ARG A 203 -13.44 -1.33 12.54
CA ARG A 203 -14.09 -1.71 13.80
C ARG A 203 -14.42 -3.20 13.87
N ARG A 204 -14.88 -3.81 12.78
CA ARG A 204 -15.14 -5.25 12.71
C ARG A 204 -13.86 -6.06 12.94
N LEU A 205 -12.77 -5.69 12.28
CA LEU A 205 -11.45 -6.33 12.46
C LEU A 205 -10.92 -6.18 13.90
N ILE A 206 -11.04 -4.98 14.49
CA ILE A 206 -10.68 -4.72 15.90
C ILE A 206 -11.51 -5.60 16.83
N GLN A 207 -12.82 -5.71 16.59
CA GLN A 207 -13.69 -6.52 17.42
C GLN A 207 -13.27 -8.00 17.39
N VAL A 208 -13.01 -8.54 16.20
CA VAL A 208 -12.51 -9.91 16.05
C VAL A 208 -11.16 -10.10 16.75
N GLU A 209 -10.24 -9.14 16.64
CA GLU A 209 -8.97 -9.19 17.38
C GLU A 209 -9.24 -9.26 18.89
N ARG A 210 -10.02 -8.32 19.43
CA ARG A 210 -10.35 -8.23 20.87
C ARG A 210 -10.94 -9.52 21.43
N ASP A 211 -11.89 -10.11 20.70
CA ASP A 211 -12.55 -11.35 21.11
C ASP A 211 -11.57 -12.54 21.19
N ASN A 212 -10.44 -12.46 20.48
CA ASN A 212 -9.42 -13.49 20.43
C ASN A 212 -8.14 -13.17 21.23
N LEU A 213 -8.04 -11.98 21.85
CA LEU A 213 -6.85 -11.54 22.62
C LEU A 213 -6.52 -12.45 23.80
N SER A 214 -7.51 -13.12 24.40
CA SER A 214 -7.29 -14.08 25.49
C SER A 214 -6.40 -15.26 25.10
N GLY A 215 -6.30 -15.57 23.79
CA GLY A 215 -5.39 -16.58 23.25
C GLY A 215 -4.02 -16.03 22.83
N GLY A 216 -3.71 -14.78 23.14
CA GLY A 216 -2.47 -14.10 22.79
C GLY A 216 -2.55 -13.31 21.46
N ARG A 217 -1.68 -12.31 21.33
CA ARG A 217 -1.61 -11.39 20.18
C ARG A 217 -1.57 -12.13 18.85
N ASP A 218 -0.72 -13.14 18.74
CA ASP A 218 -0.56 -13.92 17.50
C ASP A 218 -1.82 -14.65 17.06
N LYS A 219 -2.63 -15.12 18.01
CA LYS A 219 -3.92 -15.76 17.71
C LYS A 219 -4.94 -14.70 17.31
N ALA A 220 -4.95 -13.57 17.99
CA ALA A 220 -5.83 -12.45 17.71
C ALA A 220 -5.60 -11.84 16.32
N LEU A 221 -4.34 -11.63 15.93
CA LEU A 221 -3.96 -11.16 14.60
C LEU A 221 -4.35 -12.15 13.49
N ARG A 222 -4.18 -13.46 13.74
CA ARG A 222 -4.65 -14.50 12.81
C ARG A 222 -6.18 -14.49 12.68
N ALA A 223 -6.91 -14.35 13.78
CA ALA A 223 -8.36 -14.26 13.71
C ALA A 223 -8.85 -13.05 12.91
N ALA A 224 -8.23 -11.87 13.10
CA ALA A 224 -8.54 -10.68 12.31
C ALA A 224 -8.23 -10.89 10.82
N ARG A 225 -7.10 -11.53 10.49
CA ARG A 225 -6.77 -11.94 9.13
C ARG A 225 -7.81 -12.89 8.55
N ASP A 226 -8.15 -13.95 9.26
CA ASP A 226 -9.10 -14.96 8.80
C ASP A 226 -10.49 -14.35 8.59
N PHE A 227 -10.89 -13.37 9.40
CA PHE A 227 -12.13 -12.62 9.14
C PHE A 227 -12.10 -11.84 7.82
N PHE A 228 -10.95 -11.31 7.41
CA PHE A 228 -10.79 -10.60 6.15
C PHE A 228 -10.83 -11.55 4.93
N TYR A 229 -10.21 -12.73 5.04
CA TYR A 229 -10.00 -13.64 3.91
C TYR A 229 -10.99 -14.82 3.84
N HIS A 230 -11.59 -15.21 4.97
CA HIS A 230 -12.53 -16.34 5.07
C HIS A 230 -13.90 -15.92 5.64
N GLY A 231 -14.00 -14.72 6.23
CA GLY A 231 -15.22 -14.24 6.88
C GLY A 231 -16.09 -13.35 6.00
N GLU A 232 -16.99 -12.60 6.65
CA GLU A 232 -17.99 -11.77 5.98
C GLU A 232 -17.38 -10.69 5.06
N ILE A 233 -16.18 -10.18 5.37
CA ILE A 233 -15.49 -9.22 4.48
C ILE A 233 -15.13 -9.89 3.14
N ALA A 234 -14.66 -11.14 3.17
CA ALA A 234 -14.36 -11.91 1.96
C ALA A 234 -15.63 -12.15 1.14
N GLU A 235 -16.73 -12.53 1.79
CA GLU A 235 -18.02 -12.73 1.14
C GLU A 235 -18.55 -11.44 0.49
N GLU A 236 -18.43 -10.30 1.17
CA GLU A 236 -18.79 -8.98 0.64
C GLU A 236 -17.96 -8.62 -0.60
N MET A 237 -16.64 -8.85 -0.56
CA MET A 237 -15.74 -8.59 -1.69
C MET A 237 -16.07 -9.48 -2.89
N VAL A 238 -16.20 -10.79 -2.68
CA VAL A 238 -16.49 -11.76 -3.75
C VAL A 238 -17.83 -11.48 -4.38
N ARG A 239 -18.88 -11.25 -3.56
CA ARG A 239 -20.21 -10.87 -4.07
C ARG A 239 -20.13 -9.64 -4.95
N PHE A 240 -19.49 -8.57 -4.47
CA PHE A 240 -19.35 -7.35 -5.27
C PHE A 240 -18.60 -7.60 -6.57
N VAL A 241 -17.46 -8.30 -6.53
CA VAL A 241 -16.66 -8.58 -7.73
C VAL A 241 -17.46 -9.41 -8.73
N GLN A 242 -18.17 -10.45 -8.30
CA GLN A 242 -18.96 -11.32 -9.18
C GLN A 242 -20.21 -10.61 -9.73
N ASP A 243 -20.90 -9.80 -8.92
CA ASP A 243 -22.03 -8.98 -9.38
C ASP A 243 -21.61 -7.98 -10.47
N GLN A 244 -20.34 -7.57 -10.47
CA GLN A 244 -19.74 -6.71 -11.51
C GLN A 244 -19.09 -7.50 -12.66
N GLY A 245 -19.24 -8.82 -12.71
CA GLY A 245 -18.72 -9.69 -13.78
C GLY A 245 -17.24 -10.07 -13.63
N GLY A 246 -16.67 -9.92 -12.44
CA GLY A 246 -15.29 -10.28 -12.13
C GLY A 246 -15.10 -11.77 -11.77
N LEU A 247 -13.84 -12.15 -11.59
CA LEU A 247 -13.42 -13.56 -11.49
C LEU A 247 -13.02 -14.02 -10.08
N LEU A 248 -12.90 -13.11 -9.12
CA LEU A 248 -12.47 -13.43 -7.76
C LEU A 248 -13.47 -14.36 -7.07
N THR A 249 -12.99 -15.44 -6.47
CA THR A 249 -13.82 -16.36 -5.68
C THR A 249 -13.42 -16.40 -4.20
N MET A 250 -14.24 -17.07 -3.39
CA MET A 250 -13.92 -17.33 -1.98
C MET A 250 -12.70 -18.25 -1.86
N GLU A 251 -12.52 -19.20 -2.77
CA GLU A 251 -11.35 -20.09 -2.80
C GLU A 251 -10.06 -19.31 -3.09
N ASP A 252 -10.11 -18.31 -3.98
CA ASP A 252 -8.97 -17.44 -4.27
C ASP A 252 -8.53 -16.65 -3.02
N LEU A 253 -9.49 -16.06 -2.30
CA LEU A 253 -9.22 -15.37 -1.04
C LEU A 253 -8.73 -16.34 0.04
N ALA A 254 -9.36 -17.51 0.15
CA ALA A 254 -9.05 -18.45 1.21
C ALA A 254 -7.68 -19.10 1.08
N ALA A 255 -7.22 -19.36 -0.14
CA ALA A 255 -5.89 -19.88 -0.42
C ALA A 255 -4.79 -18.81 -0.35
N PHE A 256 -5.15 -17.53 -0.35
CA PHE A 256 -4.19 -16.44 -0.41
C PHE A 256 -3.40 -16.29 0.89
N HIS A 257 -2.09 -16.13 0.73
CA HIS A 257 -1.18 -15.68 1.76
C HIS A 257 0.04 -15.02 1.11
N VAL A 258 0.56 -13.98 1.76
CA VAL A 258 1.81 -13.32 1.35
C VAL A 258 3.01 -14.23 1.63
N GLY A 259 4.00 -14.18 0.76
CA GLY A 259 5.32 -14.77 0.99
C GLY A 259 6.16 -13.89 1.92
N VAL A 260 7.07 -14.53 2.65
CA VAL A 260 8.12 -13.88 3.44
C VAL A 260 9.43 -14.49 3.00
N ASP A 261 10.22 -13.72 2.27
CA ASP A 261 11.37 -14.21 1.54
C ASP A 261 12.58 -13.30 1.74
N LYS A 262 13.74 -13.74 1.27
CA LYS A 262 14.91 -12.88 1.18
C LYS A 262 14.69 -11.85 0.07
N PRO A 263 15.01 -10.57 0.29
CA PRO A 263 14.92 -9.54 -0.75
C PRO A 263 15.91 -9.84 -1.88
N ALA A 264 15.65 -9.27 -3.06
CA ALA A 264 16.69 -9.12 -4.06
C ALA A 264 17.78 -8.19 -3.49
N ALA A 265 19.04 -8.54 -3.71
CA ALA A 265 20.17 -7.85 -3.13
C ALA A 265 21.27 -7.64 -4.18
N GLY A 266 21.91 -6.48 -4.11
CA GLY A 266 23.12 -6.14 -4.83
C GLY A 266 23.95 -5.14 -4.06
N SER A 267 25.02 -4.64 -4.66
CA SER A 267 25.91 -3.65 -4.05
C SER A 267 26.24 -2.56 -5.05
N TYR A 268 26.46 -1.34 -4.55
CA TYR A 268 26.97 -0.22 -5.34
C TYR A 268 28.01 0.55 -4.52
N LYS A 269 29.27 0.55 -4.98
CA LYS A 269 30.38 1.28 -4.33
C LYS A 269 30.50 0.95 -2.81
N GLY A 270 30.31 -0.32 -2.45
CA GLY A 270 30.38 -0.81 -1.08
C GLY A 270 29.13 -0.58 -0.21
N ILE A 271 28.01 -0.15 -0.82
CA ILE A 271 26.70 -0.02 -0.15
C ILE A 271 25.82 -1.19 -0.58
N ASP A 272 25.28 -1.93 0.38
CA ASP A 272 24.29 -2.97 0.12
C ASP A 272 22.94 -2.35 -0.25
N VAL A 273 22.33 -2.84 -1.34
CA VAL A 273 21.05 -2.38 -1.86
C VAL A 273 20.08 -3.55 -1.84
N TYR A 274 18.97 -3.37 -1.15
CA TYR A 274 17.90 -4.37 -1.05
C TYR A 274 16.64 -3.84 -1.72
N THR A 275 16.03 -4.67 -2.57
CA THR A 275 14.73 -4.42 -3.17
C THR A 275 13.85 -5.64 -3.02
N CYS A 276 12.57 -5.51 -3.34
CA CYS A 276 11.74 -6.69 -3.49
C CYS A 276 12.22 -7.57 -4.67
N GLY A 277 11.79 -8.83 -4.70
CA GLY A 277 12.11 -9.80 -5.73
C GLY A 277 11.55 -9.47 -7.12
N PRO A 278 11.81 -10.30 -8.14
CA PRO A 278 11.46 -10.03 -9.55
C PRO A 278 9.96 -10.07 -9.85
N TRP A 279 9.12 -10.36 -8.84
CA TRP A 279 7.68 -10.17 -8.90
C TRP A 279 7.29 -8.67 -8.90
N CYS A 280 8.22 -7.78 -8.57
CA CYS A 280 8.12 -6.34 -8.83
C CYS A 280 9.34 -5.85 -9.64
N GLN A 281 9.35 -4.57 -9.98
CA GLN A 281 10.41 -3.91 -10.75
C GLN A 281 11.64 -3.50 -9.91
N GLY A 282 11.69 -3.84 -8.62
CA GLY A 282 12.80 -3.51 -7.72
C GLY A 282 14.18 -3.87 -8.26
N PRO A 283 14.40 -5.10 -8.77
CA PRO A 283 15.72 -5.54 -9.25
C PRO A 283 16.31 -4.68 -10.38
N VAL A 284 15.49 -3.99 -11.17
CA VAL A 284 15.96 -3.06 -12.22
C VAL A 284 16.83 -1.95 -11.61
N SER A 285 16.53 -1.50 -10.39
CA SER A 285 17.38 -0.51 -9.71
C SER A 285 18.75 -1.06 -9.34
N ILE A 286 18.82 -2.35 -8.99
CA ILE A 286 20.10 -3.02 -8.71
C ILE A 286 20.90 -3.19 -10.00
N GLU A 287 20.25 -3.64 -11.08
CA GLU A 287 20.86 -3.78 -12.41
C GLU A 287 21.48 -2.46 -12.88
N ALA A 288 20.71 -1.36 -12.86
CA ALA A 288 21.19 -0.04 -13.24
C ALA A 288 22.39 0.41 -12.39
N LEU A 289 22.33 0.22 -11.07
CA LEU A 289 23.46 0.56 -10.18
C LEU A 289 24.71 -0.29 -10.48
N GLN A 290 24.56 -1.56 -10.82
CA GLN A 290 25.68 -2.42 -11.17
C GLN A 290 26.29 -2.08 -12.53
N ILE A 291 25.49 -1.69 -13.53
CA ILE A 291 25.99 -1.14 -14.80
C ILE A 291 26.82 0.11 -14.53
N LEU A 292 26.34 1.00 -13.66
CA LEU A 292 27.01 2.24 -13.27
C LEU A 292 28.23 2.05 -12.36
N GLU A 293 28.49 0.84 -11.84
CA GLU A 293 29.59 0.59 -10.91
C GLU A 293 30.96 0.88 -11.53
N GLY A 294 31.10 0.68 -12.84
CA GLY A 294 32.31 1.00 -13.60
C GLY A 294 32.45 2.48 -13.99
N CYS A 295 31.41 3.29 -13.79
CA CYS A 295 31.39 4.70 -14.20
C CYS A 295 31.88 5.62 -13.08
N ASP A 296 32.62 6.67 -13.44
CA ASP A 296 33.00 7.74 -12.51
C ASP A 296 31.98 8.89 -12.59
N LEU A 297 30.81 8.65 -12.00
CA LEU A 297 29.73 9.64 -11.95
C LEU A 297 30.13 10.91 -11.20
N GLN A 298 31.08 10.82 -10.26
CA GLN A 298 31.57 11.98 -9.52
C GLN A 298 32.42 12.89 -10.42
N ALA A 299 33.33 12.33 -11.20
CA ALA A 299 34.14 13.08 -12.16
C ALA A 299 33.29 13.69 -13.28
N MET A 300 32.21 13.02 -13.71
CA MET A 300 31.26 13.56 -14.68
C MET A 300 30.52 14.81 -14.15
N GLY A 301 30.38 14.96 -12.84
CA GLY A 301 29.65 16.05 -12.20
C GLY A 301 28.14 15.83 -12.17
N HIS A 302 27.53 15.90 -10.99
CA HIS A 302 26.10 15.65 -10.79
C HIS A 302 25.23 16.53 -11.71
N ASN A 303 24.31 15.89 -12.45
CA ASN A 303 23.42 16.51 -13.44
C ASN A 303 24.11 17.20 -14.62
N SER A 304 25.37 16.88 -14.93
CA SER A 304 25.96 17.23 -16.23
C SER A 304 25.31 16.41 -17.35
N VAL A 305 25.56 16.81 -18.61
CA VAL A 305 25.06 16.08 -19.79
C VAL A 305 25.57 14.63 -19.80
N ASP A 306 26.87 14.45 -19.56
CA ASP A 306 27.50 13.12 -19.55
C ASP A 306 26.98 12.24 -18.42
N TYR A 307 26.75 12.83 -17.23
CA TYR A 307 26.12 12.13 -16.10
C TYR A 307 24.71 11.65 -16.47
N ILE A 308 23.87 12.54 -17.00
CA ILE A 308 22.48 12.23 -17.32
C ILE A 308 22.42 11.17 -18.42
N HIS A 309 23.22 11.29 -19.47
CA HIS A 309 23.28 10.30 -20.55
C HIS A 309 23.69 8.92 -19.99
N THR A 310 24.77 8.87 -19.21
CA THR A 310 25.28 7.60 -18.64
C THR A 310 24.24 6.94 -17.73
N VAL A 311 23.56 7.71 -16.87
CA VAL A 311 22.52 7.18 -15.97
C VAL A 311 21.25 6.76 -16.72
N LEU A 312 20.93 7.38 -17.86
CA LEU A 312 19.73 7.05 -18.64
C LEU A 312 19.90 5.83 -19.53
N GLU A 313 21.12 5.61 -20.07
CA GLU A 313 21.42 4.42 -20.88
C GLU A 313 21.64 3.15 -20.04
N ALA A 314 21.93 3.31 -18.73
CA ALA A 314 22.03 2.23 -17.75
C ALA A 314 20.65 1.80 -17.25
#